data_AF-A0A258ZJ08-F1
#
_entry.id   AF-A0A258ZJ08-F1
#
_cell.length_a   1.000
_cell.length_b   1.000
_cell.length_c   1.000
_cell.angle_alpha   90.00
_cell.angle_beta   90.00
_cell.angle_gamma   90.00
#
_symmetry.space_group_name_H-M   'P 1'
#
loop_
_entity.id
_entity.type
_entity.pdbx_description
1 polymer ?
#
loop_
_entity_poly.entity_id
_entity_poly.type
_entity_poly.pdbx_seq_one_letter_code
_entity_poly.pdbx_strand_id
1 'polypeptide(L)'
;MNPQINLRYPHSSHPPVLRDMRKYTIADIKLDHCYFVGFRISAEPCYRYHRALLLTDDYDSLLQGINQVRMAIMEKDFDLFDSDVVLIFMRSLKMESTAIVNSRQMSNMDAETEEILSRRNDNMFAVFGLLGDEIFLEQTHSRDALAAIKLAYSRCPTGSTTGFMPLEVCQAHPVTQEFNRLFQVVANQLKCLLSATLSDNPYQH
;
A
#
# COMPACT_ATOMS: atom_id res chain seq x y z
N MET A 1 -17.10 8.87 -16.90
CA MET A 1 -17.44 7.48 -16.49
C MET A 1 -16.21 6.87 -15.86
N ASN A 2 -16.26 6.48 -14.57
CA ASN A 2 -15.19 5.67 -13.98
C ASN A 2 -15.23 4.28 -14.66
N PRO A 3 -14.08 3.72 -15.09
CA PRO A 3 -14.07 2.35 -15.59
C PRO A 3 -14.59 1.42 -14.49
N GLN A 4 -15.60 0.61 -14.79
CA GLN A 4 -16.05 -0.44 -13.88
C GLN A 4 -14.95 -1.48 -13.77
N ILE A 5 -14.23 -1.47 -12.65
CA ILE A 5 -13.24 -2.50 -12.35
C ILE A 5 -14.01 -3.79 -12.03
N ASN A 6 -13.85 -4.80 -12.88
CA ASN A 6 -14.44 -6.11 -12.64
C ASN A 6 -13.54 -6.89 -11.66
N LEU A 7 -13.97 -6.96 -10.40
CA LEU A 7 -13.27 -7.64 -9.31
C LEU A 7 -13.77 -9.08 -9.20
N ARG A 8 -12.85 -10.04 -9.14
CA ARG A 8 -13.15 -11.47 -8.95
C ARG A 8 -13.28 -11.82 -7.48
N TYR A 9 -12.52 -11.16 -6.61
CA TYR A 9 -12.59 -11.38 -5.17
C TYR A 9 -13.60 -10.43 -4.51
N PRO A 10 -14.29 -10.86 -3.44
CA PRO A 10 -15.25 -10.01 -2.76
C PRO A 10 -14.52 -8.94 -1.95
N HIS A 11 -14.63 -7.69 -2.38
CA HIS A 11 -14.19 -6.52 -1.62
C HIS A 11 -15.36 -5.97 -0.81
N SER A 12 -15.07 -5.51 0.41
CA SER A 12 -15.96 -4.70 1.23
C SER A 12 -16.45 -3.52 0.36
N SER A 13 -17.73 -3.49 0.02
CA SER A 13 -18.32 -2.71 -1.09
C SER A 13 -18.37 -1.20 -0.89
N HIS A 14 -17.60 -0.66 0.06
CA HIS A 14 -17.55 0.77 0.36
C HIS A 14 -16.37 1.42 -0.36
N PRO A 15 -16.45 2.73 -0.67
CA PRO A 15 -15.27 3.46 -1.17
C PRO A 15 -14.09 3.27 -0.19
N PRO A 16 -12.84 3.31 -0.69
CA PRO A 16 -11.67 3.22 0.17
C PRO A 16 -11.81 4.26 1.29
N VAL A 17 -11.66 3.82 2.54
CA VAL A 17 -11.74 4.71 3.69
C VAL A 17 -10.47 5.57 3.70
N LEU A 18 -10.61 6.88 3.55
CA LEU A 18 -9.51 7.81 3.78
C LEU A 18 -9.32 7.99 5.30
N ARG A 19 -8.11 7.78 5.79
CA ARG A 19 -7.71 8.06 7.17
C ARG A 19 -6.55 9.03 7.16
N ASP A 20 -6.75 10.21 7.73
CA ASP A 20 -5.65 11.15 7.98
C ASP A 20 -5.04 10.87 9.34
N MET A 21 -3.79 10.42 9.32
CA MET A 21 -3.00 10.02 10.49
C MET A 21 -1.81 10.94 10.72
N ARG A 22 -1.69 12.03 9.96
CA ARG A 22 -0.59 12.99 10.10
C ARG A 22 -0.64 13.65 11.48
N LYS A 23 0.51 13.79 12.13
CA LYS A 23 0.65 14.52 13.40
C LYS A 23 0.45 16.02 13.19
N TYR A 24 0.84 16.52 12.01
CA TYR A 24 0.67 17.91 11.62
C TYR A 24 -0.30 18.04 10.46
N THR A 25 -1.37 18.83 10.66
CA THR A 25 -2.31 19.17 9.60
C THR A 25 -1.66 20.19 8.66
N ILE A 26 -1.01 19.69 7.61
CA ILE A 26 -0.47 20.52 6.53
C ILE A 26 -1.53 20.57 5.42
N ALA A 27 -1.80 21.77 4.90
CA ALA A 27 -2.78 21.99 3.83
C ALA A 27 -2.40 21.22 2.55
N ASP A 28 -1.10 21.12 2.27
CA ASP A 28 -0.57 20.41 1.11
C ASP A 28 -0.41 18.91 1.38
N ILE A 29 -1.16 18.10 0.63
CA ILE A 29 -1.01 16.65 0.61
C ILE A 29 0.06 16.30 -0.43
N LYS A 30 1.17 15.70 0.04
CA LYS A 30 2.22 15.14 -0.82
C LYS A 30 1.93 13.67 -1.10
N LEU A 31 2.20 13.21 -2.32
CA LEU A 31 2.04 11.79 -2.69
C LEU A 31 2.88 10.87 -1.79
N ASP A 32 4.03 11.35 -1.33
CA ASP A 32 4.93 10.68 -0.38
C ASP A 32 4.24 10.34 0.96
N HIS A 33 3.18 11.05 1.32
CA HIS A 33 2.44 10.84 2.56
C HIS A 33 1.26 9.88 2.37
N CYS A 34 0.99 9.43 1.14
CA CYS A 34 -0.21 8.66 0.83
C CYS A 34 0.13 7.16 0.68
N TYR A 35 -0.53 6.31 1.46
CA TYR A 35 -0.38 4.86 1.39
C TYR A 35 -1.72 4.20 1.12
N PHE A 36 -1.79 3.43 0.04
CA PHE A 36 -2.91 2.53 -0.21
C PHE A 36 -2.62 1.20 0.50
N VAL A 37 -3.55 0.73 1.32
CA VAL A 37 -3.42 -0.51 2.08
C VAL A 37 -4.58 -1.46 1.77
N GLY A 38 -4.27 -2.76 1.74
CA GLY A 38 -5.21 -3.85 1.48
C GLY A 38 -5.12 -4.93 2.53
N PHE A 39 -6.27 -5.31 3.07
CA PHE A 39 -6.42 -6.32 4.11
C PHE A 39 -7.17 -7.53 3.58
N ARG A 40 -6.75 -8.72 4.01
CA ARG A 40 -7.54 -9.95 3.93
C ARG A 40 -8.30 -10.12 5.24
N ILE A 41 -9.57 -10.44 5.14
CA ILE A 41 -10.46 -10.77 6.24
C ILE A 41 -10.82 -12.24 6.13
N SER A 42 -10.33 -13.04 7.08
CA SER A 42 -10.61 -14.46 7.21
C SER A 42 -11.91 -14.67 7.97
N ALA A 43 -13.06 -14.42 7.33
CA ALA A 43 -14.37 -14.78 7.86
C ALA A 43 -14.84 -16.07 7.17
N GLU A 44 -15.24 -17.11 7.90
CA GLU A 44 -15.86 -18.28 7.27
C GLU A 44 -17.17 -17.85 6.56
N PRO A 45 -17.51 -18.38 5.36
CA PRO A 45 -16.84 -19.45 4.60
C PRO A 45 -15.86 -18.95 3.52
N CYS A 46 -15.57 -17.65 3.41
CA CYS A 46 -14.72 -17.12 2.33
C CYS A 46 -13.93 -15.86 2.71
N TYR A 47 -12.73 -15.71 2.14
CA TYR A 47 -11.95 -14.48 2.28
C TYR A 47 -12.69 -13.28 1.71
N ARG A 48 -12.79 -12.22 2.51
CA ARG A 48 -13.19 -10.89 2.06
C ARG A 48 -11.97 -9.96 2.08
N TYR A 49 -12.03 -8.92 1.27
CA TYR A 49 -10.93 -7.97 1.16
C TYR A 49 -11.39 -6.56 1.52
N HIS A 50 -10.51 -5.80 2.17
CA HIS A 50 -10.78 -4.41 2.53
C HIS A 50 -9.63 -3.53 2.06
N ARG A 51 -9.90 -2.26 1.78
CA ARG A 51 -8.88 -1.29 1.40
C ARG A 51 -9.11 0.05 2.05
N ALA A 52 -8.01 0.76 2.29
CA ALA A 52 -8.02 2.12 2.80
C ALA A 52 -6.90 2.94 2.15
N LEU A 53 -7.07 4.26 2.20
CA LEU A 53 -6.03 5.23 1.87
C LEU A 53 -5.62 5.92 3.17
N LEU A 54 -4.34 5.88 3.50
CA LEU A 54 -3.78 6.49 4.70
C LEU A 54 -2.96 7.73 4.30
N LEU A 55 -3.15 8.84 5.01
CA LEU A 55 -2.25 10.00 4.97
C LEU A 55 -1.37 9.98 6.21
N THR A 56 -0.05 9.94 6.02
CA THR A 56 0.92 9.69 7.10
C THR A 56 2.14 10.55 6.86
N ASP A 57 2.65 11.21 7.90
CA ASP A 57 3.87 12.02 7.86
C ASP A 57 5.14 11.25 8.25
N ASP A 58 4.98 10.12 8.93
CA ASP A 58 6.06 9.22 9.29
C ASP A 58 5.60 7.76 9.42
N TYR A 59 6.55 6.87 9.71
CA TYR A 59 6.30 5.43 9.82
C TYR A 59 5.43 5.08 11.03
N ASP A 60 5.52 5.81 12.15
CA ASP A 60 4.70 5.55 13.32
C ASP A 60 3.23 5.88 13.03
N SER A 61 2.97 7.02 12.37
CA SER A 61 1.65 7.42 11.89
C SER A 61 1.07 6.39 10.91
N LEU A 62 1.91 5.79 10.05
CA LEU A 62 1.51 4.70 9.16
C LEU A 62 1.08 3.44 9.93
N LEU A 63 1.87 3.01 10.91
CA LEU A 63 1.53 1.86 11.75
C LEU A 63 0.23 2.10 12.53
N GLN A 64 0.06 3.31 13.08
CA GLN A 64 -1.19 3.69 13.75
C GLN A 64 -2.38 3.65 12.80
N GLY A 65 -2.23 4.16 11.58
CA GLY A 65 -3.29 4.12 10.55
C GLY A 65 -3.71 2.71 10.17
N ILE A 66 -2.73 1.83 9.95
CA ILE A 66 -2.99 0.40 9.67
C ILE A 66 -3.76 -0.24 10.82
N ASN A 67 -3.35 0.01 12.07
CA ASN A 67 -4.03 -0.51 13.26
C ASN A 67 -5.45 0.05 13.39
N GLN A 68 -5.69 1.33 13.12
CA GLN A 68 -7.04 1.91 13.16
C GLN A 68 -7.96 1.32 12.09
N VAL A 69 -7.45 1.08 10.87
CA VAL A 69 -8.25 0.41 9.83
C VAL A 69 -8.58 -1.01 10.26
N ARG A 70 -7.61 -1.74 10.81
CA ARG A 70 -7.82 -3.09 11.33
C ARG A 70 -8.89 -3.13 12.42
N MET A 71 -8.79 -2.26 13.41
CA MET A 71 -9.80 -2.15 14.48
C MET A 71 -11.18 -1.81 13.92
N ALA A 72 -11.27 -0.86 12.99
CA ALA A 72 -12.54 -0.49 12.37
C ALA A 72 -13.18 -1.62 11.53
N ILE A 73 -12.38 -2.56 11.01
CA ILE A 73 -12.89 -3.77 10.37
C ILE A 73 -13.47 -4.72 11.43
N MET A 74 -12.74 -4.96 12.51
CA MET A 74 -13.15 -5.84 13.61
C MET A 74 -14.39 -5.32 14.35
N GLU A 75 -14.51 -4.00 14.55
CA GLU A 75 -15.69 -3.38 15.18
C GLU A 75 -17.00 -3.58 14.39
N LYS A 76 -16.90 -3.80 13.08
CA LYS A 76 -18.07 -4.07 12.22
C LYS A 76 -18.52 -5.53 12.26
N ASP A 77 -17.66 -6.42 12.73
CA ASP A 77 -17.84 -7.86 12.69
C ASP A 77 -17.24 -8.47 13.96
N PHE A 78 -18.06 -8.50 15.01
CA PHE A 78 -17.65 -8.83 16.39
C PHE A 78 -17.08 -10.25 16.55
N ASP A 79 -17.22 -11.10 15.54
CA ASP A 79 -16.71 -12.47 15.53
C ASP A 79 -15.25 -12.55 15.02
N LEU A 80 -14.66 -11.44 14.57
CA LEU A 80 -13.28 -11.40 14.09
C LEU A 80 -12.25 -11.28 15.21
N PHE A 81 -11.22 -12.13 15.16
CA PHE A 81 -10.01 -12.02 15.96
C PHE A 81 -8.93 -11.19 15.25
N ASP A 82 -7.90 -10.75 15.99
CA ASP A 82 -6.79 -9.98 15.44
C ASP A 82 -6.07 -10.69 14.29
N SER A 83 -6.01 -12.03 14.35
CA SER A 83 -5.43 -12.89 13.32
C SER A 83 -6.24 -12.96 12.03
N ASP A 84 -7.51 -12.57 12.06
CA ASP A 84 -8.40 -12.70 10.91
C ASP A 84 -8.29 -11.52 9.96
N VAL A 85 -7.78 -10.38 10.43
CA VAL A 85 -7.60 -9.16 9.63
C VAL A 85 -6.12 -8.92 9.38
N VAL A 86 -5.64 -9.42 8.24
CA VAL A 86 -4.22 -9.43 7.89
C VAL A 86 -3.93 -8.40 6.82
N LEU A 87 -2.95 -7.51 7.05
CA LEU A 87 -2.42 -6.65 6.01
C LEU A 87 -1.66 -7.51 4.99
N ILE A 88 -2.10 -7.48 3.74
CA ILE A 88 -1.52 -8.28 2.64
C ILE A 88 -1.02 -7.44 1.47
N PHE A 89 -1.37 -6.16 1.45
CA PHE A 89 -0.98 -5.21 0.43
C PHE A 89 -0.74 -3.85 1.05
N MET A 90 0.36 -3.20 0.71
CA MET A 90 0.59 -1.79 1.00
C MET A 90 1.41 -1.20 -0.14
N ARG A 91 1.03 -0.03 -0.63
CA ARG A 91 1.78 0.68 -1.67
C ARG A 91 1.71 2.19 -1.44
N SER A 92 2.87 2.83 -1.39
CA SER A 92 3.00 4.28 -1.36
C SER A 92 2.64 4.86 -2.72
N LEU A 93 1.90 5.97 -2.74
CA LEU A 93 1.65 6.70 -3.98
C LEU A 93 2.92 7.41 -4.49
N LYS A 94 4.00 7.47 -3.69
CA LYS A 94 5.32 7.88 -4.18
C LYS A 94 5.82 7.02 -5.35
N MET A 95 5.38 5.76 -5.41
CA MET A 95 5.64 4.85 -6.53
C MET A 95 5.20 5.39 -7.89
N GLU A 96 4.29 6.36 -7.90
CA GLU A 96 3.78 7.01 -9.10
C GLU A 96 4.61 8.20 -9.56
N SER A 97 5.67 8.54 -8.83
CA SER A 97 6.63 9.56 -9.23
C SER A 97 7.43 9.08 -10.44
N THR A 98 7.52 9.93 -11.46
CA THR A 98 8.26 9.64 -12.70
C THR A 98 9.73 9.29 -12.45
N ALA A 99 10.34 9.82 -11.38
CA ALA A 99 11.72 9.51 -11.02
C ALA A 99 11.90 8.04 -10.61
N ILE A 100 10.94 7.49 -9.86
CA ILE A 100 10.98 6.08 -9.42
C ILE A 100 10.60 5.18 -10.59
N VAL A 101 9.54 5.54 -11.31
CA VAL A 101 9.04 4.78 -12.47
C VAL A 101 10.09 4.62 -13.57
N ASN A 102 10.87 5.66 -13.84
CA ASN A 102 11.87 5.64 -14.91
C ASN A 102 13.20 4.98 -14.51
N SER A 103 13.34 4.52 -13.26
CA SER A 103 14.56 3.84 -12.83
C SER A 103 14.67 2.47 -13.50
N ARG A 104 15.84 2.17 -14.11
CA ARG A 104 16.13 0.86 -14.73
C ARG A 104 16.01 -0.32 -13.76
N GLN A 105 16.08 -0.06 -12.45
CA GLN A 105 15.89 -1.07 -11.42
C GLN A 105 14.42 -1.50 -11.31
N MET A 106 13.46 -0.59 -11.55
CA MET A 106 12.03 -0.89 -11.44
C MET A 106 11.54 -1.87 -12.52
N SER A 107 12.05 -1.76 -13.76
CA SER A 107 11.65 -2.69 -14.83
C SER A 107 12.10 -4.14 -14.60
N ASN A 108 13.29 -4.33 -14.01
CA ASN A 108 13.77 -5.68 -13.67
C ASN A 108 13.01 -6.25 -12.48
N MET A 109 12.61 -5.37 -11.58
CA MET A 109 11.83 -5.69 -10.40
C MET A 109 10.38 -6.04 -10.68
N ASP A 110 9.76 -5.39 -11.67
CA ASP A 110 8.40 -5.73 -12.09
C ASP A 110 8.37 -7.18 -12.60
N ALA A 111 9.40 -7.62 -13.35
CA ALA A 111 9.52 -9.00 -13.80
C ALA A 111 9.72 -9.99 -12.64
N GLU A 112 10.59 -9.66 -11.68
CA GLU A 112 10.83 -10.52 -10.50
C GLU A 112 9.59 -10.58 -9.60
N THR A 113 8.92 -9.45 -9.39
CA THR A 113 7.66 -9.36 -8.63
C THR A 113 6.55 -10.13 -9.34
N GLU A 114 6.42 -10.01 -10.66
CA GLU A 114 5.47 -10.78 -11.46
C GLU A 114 5.71 -12.29 -11.36
N GLU A 115 6.98 -12.74 -11.40
CA GLU A 115 7.32 -14.15 -11.23
C GLU A 115 6.87 -14.68 -9.85
N ILE A 116 7.11 -13.92 -8.78
CA ILE A 116 6.71 -14.31 -7.42
C ILE A 116 5.19 -14.33 -7.29
N LEU A 117 4.52 -13.27 -7.76
CA LEU A 117 3.06 -13.13 -7.71
C LEU A 117 2.34 -14.13 -8.63
N SER A 118 3.06 -14.73 -9.58
CA SER A 118 2.50 -15.77 -10.48
C SER A 118 2.12 -17.06 -9.75
N ARG A 119 2.71 -17.32 -8.58
CA ARG A 119 2.45 -18.54 -7.78
C ARG A 119 1.71 -18.16 -6.50
N ARG A 120 0.53 -18.73 -6.29
CA ARG A 120 -0.21 -18.54 -5.02
C ARG A 120 0.59 -19.14 -3.87
N ASN A 121 1.03 -18.28 -2.96
CA ASN A 121 1.63 -18.63 -1.68
C ASN A 121 1.25 -17.58 -0.63
N ASP A 122 0.24 -17.92 0.18
CA ASP A 122 -0.34 -17.00 1.18
C ASP A 122 0.65 -16.63 2.32
N ASN A 123 1.83 -17.25 2.38
CA ASN A 123 2.89 -16.94 3.35
C ASN A 123 4.11 -16.26 2.71
N MET A 124 4.09 -15.98 1.41
CA MET A 124 5.19 -15.32 0.71
C MET A 124 4.83 -13.86 0.44
N PHE A 125 5.79 -12.97 0.70
CA PHE A 125 5.66 -11.53 0.48
C PHE A 125 6.87 -11.02 -0.32
N ALA A 126 6.59 -10.15 -1.28
CA ALA A 126 7.60 -9.30 -1.90
C ALA A 126 7.55 -7.93 -1.21
N VAL A 127 8.69 -7.44 -0.73
CA VAL A 127 8.83 -6.13 -0.08
C VAL A 127 9.78 -5.29 -0.93
N PHE A 128 9.29 -4.15 -1.39
CA PHE A 128 10.05 -3.15 -2.13
C PHE A 128 10.19 -1.88 -1.31
N GLY A 129 11.39 -1.31 -1.30
CA GLY A 129 11.63 -0.04 -0.64
C GLY A 129 12.89 0.64 -1.11
N LEU A 130 13.16 1.81 -0.54
CA LEU A 130 14.36 2.59 -0.81
C LEU A 130 15.36 2.44 0.34
N LEU A 131 16.62 2.28 -0.02
CA LEU A 131 17.78 2.35 0.85
C LEU A 131 18.65 3.53 0.41
N GLY A 132 18.36 4.72 0.93
CA GLY A 132 18.87 5.96 0.34
C GLY A 132 18.20 6.20 -1.02
N ASP A 133 18.99 6.27 -2.09
CA ASP A 133 18.50 6.41 -3.47
C ASP A 133 18.41 5.07 -4.21
N GLU A 134 18.87 3.98 -3.60
CA GLU A 134 18.84 2.66 -4.20
C GLU A 134 17.53 1.94 -3.90
N ILE A 135 17.06 1.21 -4.89
CA ILE A 135 15.91 0.33 -4.78
C ILE A 135 16.36 -1.01 -4.17
N PHE A 136 15.60 -1.50 -3.20
CA PHE A 136 15.79 -2.79 -2.56
C PHE A 136 14.52 -3.63 -2.66
N LEU A 137 14.66 -4.86 -3.17
CA LEU A 137 13.63 -5.89 -3.21
C LEU A 137 14.05 -7.05 -2.31
N GLU A 138 13.15 -7.47 -1.43
CA GLU A 138 13.32 -8.66 -0.61
C GLU A 138 12.09 -9.56 -0.71
N GLN A 139 12.33 -10.85 -0.92
CA GLN A 139 11.31 -11.87 -0.84
C GLN A 139 11.39 -12.57 0.51
N THR A 140 10.27 -12.68 1.21
CA THR A 140 10.29 -13.26 2.55
C THR A 140 9.04 -14.05 2.89
N HIS A 141 9.26 -15.14 3.63
CA HIS A 141 8.20 -15.86 4.28
C HIS A 141 7.76 -15.14 5.55
N SER A 142 6.48 -14.78 5.62
CA SER A 142 5.91 -14.04 6.73
C SER A 142 4.44 -14.38 6.90
N ARG A 143 3.90 -14.09 8.09
CA ARG A 143 2.47 -14.21 8.41
C ARG A 143 1.65 -13.02 7.92
N ASP A 144 2.29 -11.85 7.82
CA ASP A 144 1.67 -10.58 7.46
C ASP A 144 2.69 -9.63 6.83
N ALA A 145 2.19 -8.59 6.15
CA ALA A 145 3.00 -7.61 5.46
C ALA A 145 3.90 -6.77 6.40
N LEU A 146 3.49 -6.49 7.65
CA LEU A 146 4.31 -5.72 8.59
C LEU A 146 5.51 -6.53 9.09
N ALA A 147 5.31 -7.82 9.36
CA ALA A 147 6.38 -8.75 9.69
C ALA A 147 7.32 -8.94 8.48
N ALA A 148 6.80 -8.94 7.25
CA ALA A 148 7.62 -8.98 6.04
C ALA A 148 8.52 -7.74 5.93
N ILE A 149 7.97 -6.53 6.13
CA ILE A 149 8.73 -5.27 6.15
C ILE A 149 9.83 -5.31 7.21
N LYS A 150 9.54 -5.78 8.43
CA LYS A 150 10.53 -5.89 9.50
C LYS A 150 11.67 -6.84 9.13
N LEU A 151 11.35 -7.97 8.50
CA LEU A 151 12.35 -8.91 8.01
C LEU A 151 13.22 -8.30 6.91
N ALA A 152 12.62 -7.60 5.95
CA ALA A 152 13.36 -6.87 4.92
C ALA A 152 14.32 -5.85 5.54
N TYR A 153 13.85 -5.05 6.50
CA TYR A 153 14.69 -4.10 7.23
C TYR A 153 15.90 -4.77 7.90
N SER A 154 15.70 -5.93 8.54
CA SER A 154 16.79 -6.67 9.21
C SER A 154 17.83 -7.26 8.26
N ARG A 155 17.47 -7.42 6.99
CA ARG A 155 18.32 -8.01 5.94
C ARG A 155 18.95 -6.94 5.03
N CYS A 156 18.57 -5.67 5.19
CA CYS A 156 19.22 -4.58 4.48
C CYS A 156 20.72 -4.51 4.84
N PRO A 157 21.61 -4.28 3.86
CA PRO A 157 23.05 -4.17 4.13
C PRO A 157 23.35 -3.10 5.18
N THR A 158 24.03 -3.50 6.26
CA THR A 158 24.49 -2.61 7.33
C THR A 158 25.60 -1.69 6.81
N GLY A 159 25.21 -0.59 6.17
CA GLY A 159 26.12 0.40 5.62
C GLY A 159 25.46 1.70 5.16
N SER A 160 24.14 1.71 4.95
CA SER A 160 23.43 2.94 4.62
C SER A 160 23.13 3.76 5.88
N THR A 161 23.60 5.00 5.90
CA THR A 161 23.25 6.01 6.92
C THR A 161 21.77 6.43 6.84
N THR A 162 21.09 6.07 5.75
CA THR A 162 19.67 6.25 5.50
C THR A 162 18.93 4.93 5.71
N GLY A 163 17.95 4.92 6.61
CA GLY A 163 17.13 3.74 6.90
C GLY A 163 16.33 3.26 5.68
N PHE A 164 15.91 1.99 5.72
CA PHE A 164 15.04 1.40 4.70
C PHE A 164 13.63 1.99 4.78
N MET A 165 13.15 2.56 3.67
CA MET A 165 11.79 3.09 3.55
C MET A 165 10.93 2.14 2.71
N PRO A 166 9.98 1.41 3.30
CA PRO A 166 9.11 0.52 2.55
C PRO A 166 8.17 1.34 1.65
N LEU A 167 8.19 1.01 0.36
CA LEU A 167 7.34 1.64 -0.65
C LEU A 167 6.21 0.72 -1.09
N GLU A 168 6.45 -0.59 -1.15
CA GLU A 168 5.43 -1.57 -1.51
C GLU A 168 5.66 -2.88 -0.77
N VAL A 169 4.58 -3.54 -0.36
CA VAL A 169 4.61 -4.94 0.08
C VAL A 169 3.37 -5.65 -0.40
N CYS A 170 3.58 -6.81 -1.00
CA CYS A 170 2.56 -7.57 -1.69
C CYS A 170 2.66 -9.04 -1.32
N GLN A 171 1.54 -9.62 -0.89
CA GLN A 171 1.41 -11.08 -0.75
C GLN A 171 1.39 -11.73 -2.13
N ALA A 172 2.01 -12.90 -2.26
CA ALA A 172 1.92 -13.76 -3.45
C ALA A 172 0.54 -14.41 -3.58
N HIS A 173 -0.49 -13.59 -3.81
CA HIS A 173 -1.88 -14.00 -3.96
C HIS A 173 -2.50 -13.29 -5.18
N PRO A 174 -3.37 -13.94 -5.97
CA PRO A 174 -3.91 -13.31 -7.18
C PRO A 174 -4.73 -12.04 -6.93
N VAL A 175 -5.25 -11.86 -5.71
CA VAL A 175 -5.93 -10.61 -5.28
C VAL A 175 -5.02 -9.38 -5.36
N THR A 176 -3.70 -9.56 -5.30
CA THR A 176 -2.73 -8.48 -5.47
C THR A 176 -2.91 -7.75 -6.81
N GLN A 177 -3.27 -8.47 -7.87
CA GLN A 177 -3.59 -7.85 -9.16
C GLN A 177 -4.82 -6.93 -9.08
N GLU A 178 -5.80 -7.27 -8.25
CA GLU A 178 -6.96 -6.42 -8.03
C GLU A 178 -6.60 -5.19 -7.20
N PHE A 179 -5.80 -5.36 -6.14
CA PHE A 179 -5.28 -4.22 -5.38
C PHE A 179 -4.43 -3.30 -6.25
N ASN A 180 -3.61 -3.82 -7.17
CA ASN A 180 -2.88 -3.00 -8.14
C ASN A 180 -3.80 -2.18 -9.04
N ARG A 181 -4.86 -2.78 -9.60
CA ARG A 181 -5.86 -2.04 -10.41
C ARG A 181 -6.55 -0.95 -9.58
N LEU A 182 -6.93 -1.28 -8.35
CA LEU A 182 -7.59 -0.36 -7.43
C LEU A 182 -6.68 0.79 -7.01
N PHE A 183 -5.42 0.49 -6.73
CA PHE A 183 -4.37 1.47 -6.45
C PHE A 183 -4.23 2.46 -7.61
N GLN A 184 -4.13 1.97 -8.84
CA GLN A 184 -4.00 2.83 -10.03
C GLN A 184 -5.19 3.77 -10.20
N VAL A 185 -6.42 3.29 -9.94
CA VAL A 185 -7.61 4.16 -9.98
C VAL A 185 -7.56 5.22 -8.88
N VAL A 186 -7.20 4.85 -7.65
CA VAL A 186 -7.08 5.81 -6.53
C VAL A 186 -5.97 6.82 -6.78
N ALA A 187 -4.81 6.39 -7.26
CA ALA A 187 -3.68 7.25 -7.56
C ALA A 187 -4.02 8.28 -8.64
N ASN A 188 -4.67 7.86 -9.73
CA ASN A 188 -5.11 8.76 -10.79
C ASN A 188 -6.15 9.77 -10.29
N GLN A 189 -7.13 9.32 -9.49
CA GLN A 189 -8.11 10.21 -8.88
C GLN A 189 -7.45 11.26 -7.98
N LEU A 190 -6.50 10.86 -7.13
CA LEU A 190 -5.80 11.78 -6.25
C LEU A 190 -4.93 12.77 -7.04
N LYS A 191 -4.20 12.31 -8.06
CA LYS A 191 -3.43 13.20 -8.96
C LYS A 191 -4.33 14.24 -9.63
N CYS A 192 -5.51 13.84 -10.12
CA CYS A 192 -6.47 14.78 -10.70
C CYS A 192 -6.95 15.82 -9.68
N LEU A 193 -7.26 15.42 -8.45
CA LEU A 193 -7.69 16.34 -7.39
C LEU A 193 -6.59 17.34 -7.01
N LEU A 194 -5.35 16.87 -6.86
CA LEU A 194 -4.21 17.72 -6.50
C LEU A 194 -3.82 18.69 -7.64
N SER A 195 -3.97 18.27 -8.90
CA SER A 195 -3.75 19.14 -10.06
C SER A 195 -4.87 20.17 -10.24
N ALA A 196 -6.12 19.83 -9.94
CA ALA A 196 -7.26 20.75 -10.03
C ALA A 196 -7.17 21.88 -8.99
N THR A 197 -6.66 21.61 -7.80
CA THR A 197 -6.40 22.64 -6.77
C THR A 197 -5.33 23.66 -7.18
N LEU A 198 -4.48 23.35 -8.16
CA LEU A 198 -3.48 24.28 -8.69
C LEU A 198 -4.03 25.17 -9.82
N SER A 199 -5.14 24.79 -10.46
CA SER A 199 -5.76 25.56 -11.56
C SER A 199 -6.84 26.55 -11.10
N ASP A 200 -7.36 26.42 -9.89
CA ASP A 200 -8.41 27.29 -9.32
C ASP A 200 -7.87 28.46 -8.48
N ASN A 201 -6.68 29.00 -8.82
CA ASN A 201 -6.16 30.20 -8.17
C ASN A 201 -6.44 31.44 -9.05
N PRO A 202 -7.60 32.12 -8.93
CA PRO A 202 -7.99 33.27 -9.76
C PRO A 202 -7.20 34.56 -9.46
N TYR A 203 -6.12 34.49 -8.67
CA TYR A 203 -5.34 35.66 -8.23
C TYR A 203 -3.87 35.59 -8.68
N GLN A 204 -3.62 35.25 -9.94
CA GLN A 204 -2.33 35.55 -10.59
C GLN A 204 -2.57 36.22 -11.96
N HIS A 205 -2.85 37.52 -11.91
CA HIS A 205 -2.59 38.48 -12.99
C HIS A 205 -2.06 39.78 -12.36
#